data_AF-A0A0U1LPJ1-F1
#
_entry.id   AF-A0A0U1LPJ1-F1
#
_cell.length_a   1.000
_cell.length_b   1.000
_cell.length_c   1.000
_cell.angle_alpha   90.00
_cell.angle_beta   90.00
_cell.angle_gamma   90.00
#
_symmetry.space_group_name_H-M   'P 1'
#
loop_
_entity.id
_entity.type
_entity.pdbx_description
1 polymer ?
#
loop_
_entity_poly.entity_id
_entity_poly.type
_entity_poly.pdbx_seq_one_letter_code
_entity_poly.pdbx_strand_id
1 'polypeptide(L)'
;MSDPAGSPLTTKSRVLETAAGAIQDLRPVKQICAYLHAFHVYASDQTRAVEAHHYCSHITEDIRQCLIYDSNSANARLIGIEYMITPKLYETLEPAERRLWHSHIYEVKSGMLIMPSPAGTPETVWQAAETSEMRDVIGLYGKTYHLWQPDRGDAVPLGEPQLMLSFTSDSDVAKVKAGGINAFLQDRDQRFGVSSEKKAKAREDIEVPEKHPDADAMLHA
;
A
#
# COMPACT_ATOMS: atom_id res chain seq x y z
N MET A 1 -8.33 -6.41 14.89
CA MET A 1 -8.39 -7.50 13.89
C MET A 1 -8.67 -8.82 14.61
N SER A 2 -9.53 -9.66 14.04
CA SER A 2 -9.77 -11.03 14.50
C SER A 2 -8.66 -11.96 13.99
N ASP A 3 -8.34 -13.02 14.74
CA ASP A 3 -7.37 -14.02 14.32
C ASP A 3 -7.77 -14.65 12.97
N PRO A 4 -6.81 -15.07 12.12
CA PRO A 4 -7.11 -15.83 10.91
C PRO A 4 -7.94 -17.08 11.21
N ALA A 5 -8.83 -17.46 10.31
CA ALA A 5 -9.66 -18.64 10.51
C ALA A 5 -8.84 -19.94 10.51
N GLY A 6 -9.31 -20.93 11.26
CA GLY A 6 -8.69 -22.25 11.37
C GLY A 6 -7.91 -22.45 12.68
N SER A 7 -7.25 -23.59 12.79
CA SER A 7 -6.41 -23.91 13.95
C SER A 7 -5.02 -23.29 13.83
N PRO A 8 -4.38 -22.91 14.95
CA PRO A 8 -2.99 -22.45 14.93
C PRO A 8 -2.05 -23.49 14.31
N LEU A 9 -0.92 -23.03 13.76
CA LEU A 9 0.13 -23.92 13.26
C LEU A 9 0.58 -24.90 14.35
N THR A 10 0.56 -26.19 14.01
CA THR A 10 1.03 -27.27 14.89
C THR A 10 2.54 -27.15 15.13
N THR A 11 3.04 -27.73 16.23
CA THR A 11 4.49 -27.82 16.49
C THR A 11 5.22 -28.49 15.33
N LYS A 12 4.61 -29.51 14.71
CA LYS A 12 5.15 -30.18 13.53
C LYS A 12 5.32 -29.21 12.36
N SER A 13 4.27 -28.45 12.01
CA SER A 13 4.32 -27.45 10.93
C SER A 13 5.42 -26.44 11.16
N ARG A 14 5.51 -25.87 12.37
CA ARG A 14 6.53 -24.88 12.72
C ARG A 14 7.96 -25.41 12.54
N VAL A 15 8.23 -26.64 13.01
CA VAL A 15 9.55 -27.26 12.87
C VAL A 15 9.89 -27.53 11.40
N LEU A 16 8.95 -28.12 10.65
CA LEU A 16 9.15 -28.45 9.24
C LEU A 16 9.33 -27.19 8.38
N GLU A 17 8.51 -26.16 8.59
CA GLU A 17 8.57 -24.89 7.86
C GLU A 17 9.86 -24.11 8.19
N THR A 18 10.32 -24.14 9.45
CA THR A 18 11.61 -23.53 9.83
C THR A 18 12.78 -24.22 9.12
N ALA A 19 12.79 -25.56 9.13
CA ALA A 19 13.82 -26.33 8.44
C ALA A 19 13.78 -26.10 6.92
N ALA A 20 12.57 -26.09 6.34
CA ALA A 20 12.37 -25.79 4.92
C ALA A 20 12.85 -24.37 4.57
N GLY A 21 12.50 -23.36 5.34
CA GLY A 21 12.92 -21.97 5.11
C GLY A 21 14.43 -21.76 5.21
N ALA A 22 15.13 -22.57 6.01
CA ALA A 22 16.58 -22.54 6.12
C ALA A 22 17.31 -23.16 4.91
N ILE A 23 16.71 -24.15 4.23
CA ILE A 23 17.34 -24.88 3.12
C ILE A 23 16.81 -24.47 1.75
N GLN A 24 15.59 -23.95 1.65
CA GLN A 24 14.97 -23.59 0.39
C GLN A 24 15.49 -22.26 -0.13
N ASP A 25 15.65 -22.21 -1.44
CA ASP A 25 16.05 -21.01 -2.16
C ASP A 25 14.83 -20.13 -2.48
N LEU A 26 14.43 -19.29 -1.53
CA LEU A 26 13.31 -18.35 -1.64
C LEU A 26 13.70 -17.06 -2.39
N ARG A 27 14.46 -17.18 -3.48
CA ARG A 27 15.05 -16.04 -4.23
C ARG A 27 14.08 -14.89 -4.50
N PRO A 28 12.89 -15.09 -5.11
CA PRO A 28 11.97 -13.99 -5.40
C PRO A 28 11.47 -13.27 -4.14
N VAL A 29 11.13 -14.01 -3.09
CA VAL A 29 10.67 -13.42 -1.82
C VAL A 29 11.78 -12.63 -1.13
N LYS A 30 13.03 -13.08 -1.25
CA LYS A 30 14.21 -12.38 -0.74
C LYS A 30 14.57 -11.11 -1.53
N GLN A 31 13.88 -10.77 -2.62
CA GLN A 31 14.03 -9.50 -3.34
C GLN A 31 13.11 -8.39 -2.83
N ILE A 32 12.26 -8.65 -1.84
CA ILE A 32 11.48 -7.59 -1.19
C ILE A 32 12.44 -6.60 -0.53
N CYS A 33 12.42 -5.35 -0.98
CA CYS A 33 13.38 -4.31 -0.61
C CYS A 33 12.74 -3.11 0.09
N ALA A 34 11.42 -2.97 0.05
CA ALA A 34 10.70 -1.87 0.67
C ALA A 34 9.44 -2.35 1.40
N TYR A 35 9.14 -1.68 2.52
CA TYR A 35 7.89 -1.82 3.25
C TYR A 35 7.20 -0.47 3.32
N LEU A 36 6.06 -0.34 2.63
CA LEU A 36 5.23 0.86 2.63
C LEU A 36 3.90 0.59 3.32
N HIS A 37 3.34 1.65 3.89
CA HIS A 37 2.03 1.64 4.54
C HIS A 37 1.13 2.69 3.89
N ALA A 38 -0.04 2.26 3.44
CA ALA A 38 -0.99 3.04 2.65
C ALA A 38 -2.44 2.67 3.00
N PHE A 39 -3.39 3.29 2.30
CA PHE A 39 -4.80 2.93 2.39
C PHE A 39 -5.42 2.83 1.01
N HIS A 40 -6.15 1.74 0.78
CA HIS A 40 -6.82 1.48 -0.47
C HIS A 40 -8.33 1.72 -0.35
N VAL A 41 -8.91 2.41 -1.32
CA VAL A 41 -10.35 2.63 -1.44
C VAL A 41 -10.92 1.74 -2.55
N TYR A 42 -12.10 1.15 -2.33
CA TYR A 42 -12.72 0.29 -3.35
C TYR A 42 -13.22 1.13 -4.52
N ALA A 43 -12.88 0.74 -5.75
CA ALA A 43 -13.42 1.39 -6.95
C ALA A 43 -14.95 1.29 -7.03
N SER A 44 -15.52 0.20 -6.52
CA SER A 44 -16.97 -0.08 -6.51
C SER A 44 -17.73 0.58 -5.37
N ASP A 45 -17.06 0.95 -4.28
CA ASP A 45 -17.67 1.59 -3.10
C ASP A 45 -16.65 2.45 -2.36
N GLN A 46 -16.61 3.73 -2.73
CA GLN A 46 -15.64 4.69 -2.21
C GLN A 46 -15.95 5.19 -0.79
N THR A 47 -16.96 4.63 -0.13
CA THR A 47 -17.22 4.87 1.30
C THR A 47 -16.42 3.91 2.19
N ARG A 48 -15.74 2.92 1.58
CA ARG A 48 -14.96 1.90 2.27
C ARG A 48 -13.49 1.98 1.90
N ALA A 49 -12.64 1.87 2.90
CA ALA A 49 -11.19 1.77 2.72
C ALA A 49 -10.59 0.67 3.59
N VAL A 50 -9.46 0.15 3.13
CA VAL A 50 -8.69 -0.92 3.76
C VAL A 50 -7.26 -0.43 3.99
N GLU A 51 -6.75 -0.64 5.20
CA GLU A 51 -5.34 -0.45 5.52
C GLU A 51 -4.49 -1.46 4.75
N ALA A 52 -3.42 -0.99 4.10
CA ALA A 52 -2.62 -1.79 3.19
C ALA A 52 -1.13 -1.75 3.56
N HIS A 53 -0.55 -2.93 3.75
CA HIS A 53 0.86 -3.12 4.05
C HIS A 53 1.59 -3.68 2.82
N HIS A 54 2.36 -2.85 2.14
CA HIS A 54 2.99 -3.17 0.87
C HIS A 54 4.40 -3.67 1.11
N TYR A 55 4.67 -4.90 0.68
CA TYR A 55 6.02 -5.46 0.67
C TYR A 55 6.49 -5.57 -0.78
N CYS A 56 7.30 -4.60 -1.17
CA CYS A 56 7.60 -4.32 -2.57
C CYS A 56 8.97 -4.84 -3.00
N SER A 57 9.05 -5.20 -4.28
CA SER A 57 10.29 -5.52 -5.00
C SER A 57 10.37 -4.66 -6.26
N HIS A 58 11.58 -4.21 -6.59
CA HIS A 58 11.87 -3.55 -7.86
C HIS A 58 12.24 -4.61 -8.89
N ILE A 59 11.42 -4.75 -9.93
CA ILE A 59 11.69 -5.67 -11.04
C ILE A 59 12.65 -5.01 -12.04
N THR A 60 12.37 -3.74 -12.34
CA THR A 60 13.18 -2.83 -13.15
C THR A 60 13.00 -1.41 -12.61
N GLU A 61 13.78 -0.46 -13.12
CA GLU A 61 13.56 0.97 -12.84
C GLU A 61 12.13 1.43 -13.21
N ASP A 62 11.51 0.77 -14.19
CA ASP A 62 10.19 1.14 -14.70
C ASP A 62 9.03 0.36 -14.05
N ILE A 63 9.31 -0.70 -13.26
CA ILE A 63 8.30 -1.62 -12.74
C ILE A 63 8.62 -2.05 -11.31
N ARG A 64 7.67 -1.79 -10.41
CA ARG A 64 7.62 -2.33 -9.05
C ARG A 64 6.42 -3.26 -8.89
N GLN A 65 6.55 -4.24 -8.01
CA GLN A 65 5.43 -5.10 -7.62
C GLN A 65 5.44 -5.29 -6.11
N CYS A 66 4.25 -5.36 -5.52
CA CYS A 66 4.09 -5.49 -4.08
C CYS A 66 3.10 -6.61 -3.73
N LEU A 67 3.45 -7.36 -2.68
CA LEU A 67 2.50 -8.18 -1.95
C LEU A 67 1.82 -7.30 -0.91
N ILE A 68 0.49 -7.32 -0.87
CA ILE A 68 -0.30 -6.49 0.06
C ILE A 68 -0.85 -7.35 1.18
N TYR A 69 -0.57 -6.97 2.41
CA TYR A 69 -1.07 -7.62 3.61
C TYR A 69 -2.02 -6.71 4.39
N ASP A 70 -2.90 -7.33 5.18
CA ASP A 70 -3.81 -6.60 6.08
C ASP A 70 -3.13 -6.02 7.33
N SER A 71 -1.95 -6.52 7.68
CA SER A 71 -1.13 -6.03 8.79
C SER A 71 0.35 -6.30 8.55
N ASN A 72 1.22 -5.81 9.43
CA ASN A 72 2.65 -6.16 9.46
C ASN A 72 2.98 -7.30 10.44
N SER A 73 1.97 -8.05 10.88
CA SER A 73 2.17 -9.20 11.79
C SER A 73 2.76 -10.40 11.04
N ALA A 74 3.49 -11.26 11.74
CA ALA A 74 4.09 -12.46 11.13
C ALA A 74 3.07 -13.44 10.52
N ASN A 75 1.80 -13.37 10.95
CA ASN A 75 0.68 -14.17 10.46
C ASN A 75 -0.37 -13.33 9.71
N ALA A 76 0.03 -12.17 9.18
CA ALA A 76 -0.85 -11.30 8.40
C ALA A 76 -1.43 -12.02 7.18
N ARG A 77 -2.64 -11.65 6.79
CA ARG A 77 -3.31 -12.22 5.63
C ARG A 77 -2.79 -11.54 4.39
N LEU A 78 -2.37 -12.31 3.38
CA LEU A 78 -2.13 -11.76 2.04
C LEU A 78 -3.48 -11.40 1.43
N ILE A 79 -3.72 -10.11 1.22
CA ILE A 79 -5.01 -9.60 0.75
C ILE A 79 -5.00 -9.18 -0.70
N GLY A 80 -3.84 -8.88 -1.29
CA GLY A 80 -3.80 -8.39 -2.66
C GLY A 80 -2.40 -8.26 -3.23
N ILE A 81 -2.36 -7.72 -4.44
CA ILE A 81 -1.15 -7.37 -5.17
C ILE A 81 -1.29 -5.98 -5.77
N GLU A 82 -0.17 -5.32 -5.91
CA GLU A 82 -0.05 -4.06 -6.63
C GLU A 82 1.10 -4.12 -7.62
N TYR A 83 0.88 -3.54 -8.79
CA TYR A 83 1.94 -3.18 -9.72
C TYR A 83 2.04 -1.67 -9.79
N MET A 84 3.26 -1.15 -9.74
CA MET A 84 3.53 0.27 -10.00
C MET A 84 4.42 0.41 -11.22
N ILE A 85 4.06 1.31 -12.12
CA ILE A 85 4.82 1.55 -13.35
C ILE A 85 5.10 3.04 -13.56
N THR A 86 6.17 3.34 -14.28
CA THR A 86 6.51 4.72 -14.66
C THR A 86 5.53 5.29 -15.67
N PRO A 87 5.43 6.63 -15.79
CA PRO A 87 4.61 7.30 -16.80
C PRO A 87 4.93 6.81 -18.23
N LYS A 88 6.21 6.58 -18.51
CA LYS A 88 6.71 6.00 -19.77
C LYS A 88 5.98 4.72 -20.15
N LEU A 89 5.76 3.79 -19.22
CA LEU A 89 5.02 2.55 -19.50
C LEU A 89 3.51 2.80 -19.52
N TYR A 90 3.01 3.62 -18.59
CA TYR A 90 1.59 3.93 -18.48
C TYR A 90 1.02 4.54 -19.77
N GLU A 91 1.75 5.44 -20.42
CA GLU A 91 1.36 6.08 -21.69
C GLU A 91 1.20 5.09 -22.85
N THR A 92 1.85 3.92 -22.78
CA THR A 92 1.72 2.87 -23.80
C THR A 92 0.46 2.03 -23.66
N LEU A 93 -0.26 2.16 -22.54
CA LEU A 93 -1.45 1.37 -22.27
C LEU A 93 -2.65 1.87 -23.08
N GLU A 94 -3.51 0.94 -23.47
CA GLU A 94 -4.80 1.28 -24.07
C GLU A 94 -5.68 2.05 -23.07
N PRO A 95 -6.55 2.97 -23.52
CA PRO A 95 -7.37 3.79 -22.62
C PRO A 95 -8.23 2.98 -21.64
N ALA A 96 -8.73 1.82 -22.05
CA ALA A 96 -9.54 0.95 -21.19
C ALA A 96 -8.71 0.39 -20.02
N GLU A 97 -7.43 0.09 -20.27
CA GLU A 97 -6.51 -0.40 -19.26
C GLU A 97 -6.05 0.73 -18.34
N ARG A 98 -5.73 1.92 -18.88
CA ARG A 98 -5.31 3.10 -18.11
C ARG A 98 -6.24 3.47 -16.96
N ARG A 99 -7.56 3.30 -17.16
CA ARG A 99 -8.58 3.59 -16.15
C ARG A 99 -8.49 2.71 -14.91
N LEU A 100 -7.84 1.55 -15.00
CA LEU A 100 -7.65 0.63 -13.87
C LEU A 100 -6.49 1.04 -12.95
N TRP A 101 -5.81 2.15 -13.24
CA TRP A 101 -4.66 2.62 -12.50
C TRP A 101 -4.95 3.94 -11.78
N HIS A 102 -4.30 4.14 -10.65
CA HIS A 102 -4.36 5.36 -9.84
C HIS A 102 -2.99 6.03 -9.73
N SER A 103 -2.98 7.31 -9.40
CA SER A 103 -1.79 8.09 -9.08
C SER A 103 -1.50 8.06 -7.57
N HIS A 104 -0.22 8.21 -7.20
CA HIS A 104 0.20 8.24 -5.79
C HIS A 104 0.36 9.66 -5.23
N ILE A 105 -0.02 10.69 -6.00
CA ILE A 105 0.29 12.09 -5.72
C ILE A 105 -0.24 12.50 -4.35
N TYR A 106 -1.52 12.28 -4.11
CA TYR A 106 -2.16 12.73 -2.87
C TYR A 106 -1.63 11.97 -1.67
N GLU A 107 -1.46 10.65 -1.75
CA GLU A 107 -0.94 9.87 -0.61
C GLU A 107 0.47 10.28 -0.22
N VAL A 108 1.33 10.57 -1.21
CA VAL A 108 2.68 11.08 -0.95
C VAL A 108 2.60 12.47 -0.32
N LYS A 109 1.87 13.41 -0.92
CA LYS A 109 1.88 14.83 -0.47
C LYS A 109 1.15 15.04 0.85
N SER A 110 0.14 14.24 1.17
CA SER A 110 -0.62 14.32 2.42
C SER A 110 0.07 13.69 3.63
N GLY A 111 1.17 12.96 3.41
CA GLY A 111 1.80 12.15 4.47
C GLY A 111 1.06 10.84 4.77
N MET A 112 0.03 10.49 3.98
CA MET A 112 -0.71 9.24 4.12
C MET A 112 0.16 8.03 3.78
N LEU A 113 0.87 8.02 2.64
CA LEU A 113 1.84 6.97 2.35
C LEU A 113 3.07 7.16 3.23
N ILE A 114 3.48 6.14 3.98
CA ILE A 114 4.72 6.19 4.77
C ILE A 114 5.56 4.93 4.54
N MET A 115 6.85 5.04 4.85
CA MET A 115 7.73 3.90 5.05
C MET A 115 7.93 3.77 6.56
N PRO A 116 7.33 2.79 7.26
CA PRO A 116 7.46 2.70 8.71
C PRO A 116 8.91 2.49 9.17
N SER A 117 9.34 3.26 10.17
CA SER A 117 10.73 3.24 10.66
C SER A 117 11.11 1.91 11.31
N PRO A 118 12.22 1.27 10.92
CA PRO A 118 12.73 0.10 11.61
C PRO A 118 13.18 0.46 13.03
N ALA A 119 12.86 -0.40 14.00
CA ALA A 119 13.19 -0.18 15.40
C ALA A 119 14.69 0.09 15.59
N GLY A 120 15.02 1.18 16.31
CA GLY A 120 16.40 1.60 16.57
C GLY A 120 17.03 2.48 15.49
N THR A 121 16.33 2.79 14.40
CA THR A 121 16.83 3.71 13.37
C THR A 121 16.60 5.16 13.79
N PRO A 122 17.60 6.06 13.71
CA PRO A 122 17.42 7.47 13.98
C PRO A 122 16.41 8.12 13.02
N GLU A 123 15.43 8.87 13.56
CA GLU A 123 14.35 9.46 12.75
C GLU A 123 14.87 10.36 11.63
N THR A 124 15.95 11.12 11.84
CA THR A 124 16.51 12.01 10.80
C THR A 124 17.08 11.24 9.62
N VAL A 125 17.75 10.10 9.89
CA VAL A 125 18.29 9.22 8.85
C VAL A 125 17.14 8.57 8.09
N TRP A 126 16.15 8.07 8.83
CA TRP A 126 15.00 7.41 8.23
C TRP A 126 14.14 8.38 7.41
N GLN A 127 13.90 9.59 7.90
CA GLN A 127 13.16 10.62 7.20
C GLN A 127 13.80 10.96 5.85
N ALA A 128 15.13 11.04 5.76
CA ALA A 128 15.81 11.29 4.49
C ALA A 128 15.61 10.14 3.49
N ALA A 129 15.71 8.90 3.95
CA ALA A 129 15.48 7.71 3.12
C ALA A 129 14.01 7.63 2.66
N GLU A 130 13.06 7.83 3.58
CA GLU A 130 11.63 7.85 3.28
C GLU A 130 11.30 8.97 2.29
N THR A 131 11.78 10.20 2.50
CA THR A 131 11.54 11.30 1.56
C THR A 131 12.14 11.00 0.18
N SER A 132 13.29 10.33 0.09
CA SER A 132 13.86 9.90 -1.19
C SER A 132 12.94 8.89 -1.88
N GLU A 133 12.47 7.88 -1.17
CA GLU A 133 11.54 6.88 -1.70
C GLU A 133 10.23 7.53 -2.20
N MET A 134 9.71 8.51 -1.46
CA MET A 134 8.52 9.26 -1.86
C MET A 134 8.72 10.08 -3.14
N ARG A 135 9.95 10.55 -3.43
CA ARG A 135 10.24 11.22 -4.71
C ARG A 135 10.14 10.26 -5.88
N ASP A 136 10.50 9.01 -5.68
CA ASP A 136 10.40 8.01 -6.74
C ASP A 136 8.95 7.54 -6.92
N VAL A 137 8.21 7.35 -5.81
CA VAL A 137 6.83 6.84 -5.84
C VAL A 137 5.82 7.84 -6.38
N ILE A 138 5.99 9.14 -6.14
CA ILE A 138 4.97 10.17 -6.49
C ILE A 138 4.60 10.17 -7.99
N GLY A 139 5.55 9.81 -8.86
CA GLY A 139 5.35 9.76 -10.31
C GLY A 139 4.85 8.43 -10.85
N LEU A 140 4.72 7.39 -10.03
CA LEU A 140 4.29 6.07 -10.49
C LEU A 140 2.76 6.00 -10.58
N TYR A 141 2.28 5.12 -11.45
CA TYR A 141 0.88 4.70 -11.51
C TYR A 141 0.72 3.31 -10.91
N GLY A 142 -0.25 3.13 -10.01
CA GLY A 142 -0.53 1.88 -9.31
C GLY A 142 -1.76 1.16 -9.86
N LYS A 143 -1.68 -0.16 -10.05
CA LYS A 143 -2.83 -1.05 -10.31
C LYS A 143 -2.90 -2.11 -9.23
N THR A 144 -4.00 -2.08 -8.47
CA THR A 144 -4.13 -2.87 -7.25
C THR A 144 -5.41 -3.68 -7.26
N TYR A 145 -5.28 -4.97 -6.93
CA TYR A 145 -6.42 -5.86 -6.72
C TYR A 145 -6.35 -6.53 -5.36
N HIS A 146 -7.43 -6.43 -4.60
CA HIS A 146 -7.62 -7.19 -3.37
C HIS A 146 -8.46 -8.44 -3.63
N LEU A 147 -7.97 -9.58 -3.17
CA LEU A 147 -8.62 -10.90 -3.19
C LEU A 147 -9.32 -11.21 -1.86
N TRP A 148 -8.99 -10.48 -0.79
CA TRP A 148 -9.67 -10.54 0.50
C TRP A 148 -10.08 -9.12 0.91
N GLN A 149 -11.27 -8.98 1.48
CA GLN A 149 -11.82 -7.74 2.04
C GLN A 149 -11.81 -7.81 3.58
N PRO A 150 -10.73 -7.39 4.28
CA PRO A 150 -10.64 -7.50 5.74
C PRO A 150 -11.74 -6.76 6.48
N ASP A 151 -12.22 -5.65 5.91
CA ASP A 151 -13.25 -4.79 6.48
C ASP A 151 -14.64 -5.46 6.55
N ARG A 152 -14.89 -6.50 5.74
CA ARG A 152 -16.10 -7.33 5.84
C ARG A 152 -16.07 -8.33 7.00
N GLY A 153 -14.87 -8.62 7.54
CA GLY A 153 -14.70 -9.59 8.62
C GLY A 153 -14.82 -11.06 8.20
N ASP A 154 -14.80 -11.34 6.89
CA ASP A 154 -14.89 -12.72 6.38
C ASP A 154 -13.68 -13.56 6.84
N ALA A 155 -13.96 -14.82 7.21
CA ALA A 155 -13.00 -15.78 7.75
C ALA A 155 -11.97 -16.26 6.72
N VAL A 156 -12.32 -16.25 5.43
CA VAL A 156 -11.51 -16.66 4.28
C VAL A 156 -11.78 -15.67 3.12
N PRO A 157 -10.91 -15.58 2.10
CA PRO A 157 -11.16 -14.70 0.96
C PRO A 157 -12.38 -15.21 0.17
N LEU A 158 -13.44 -14.39 0.13
CA LEU A 158 -14.69 -14.70 -0.57
C LEU A 158 -14.98 -13.65 -1.65
N GLY A 159 -15.53 -14.13 -2.78
CA GLY A 159 -15.96 -13.28 -3.89
C GLY A 159 -14.88 -13.04 -4.93
N GLU A 160 -15.15 -12.09 -5.83
CA GLU A 160 -14.28 -11.72 -6.94
C GLU A 160 -13.19 -10.73 -6.51
N PRO A 161 -12.05 -10.68 -7.22
CA PRO A 161 -11.03 -9.65 -7.03
C PRO A 161 -11.66 -8.25 -7.11
N GLN A 162 -11.33 -7.40 -6.15
CA GLN A 162 -11.80 -6.01 -6.11
C GLN A 162 -10.69 -5.09 -6.62
N LEU A 163 -11.02 -4.24 -7.60
CA LEU A 163 -10.15 -3.15 -8.01
C LEU A 163 -10.06 -2.13 -6.87
N MET A 164 -8.84 -1.81 -6.49
CA MET A 164 -8.52 -0.84 -5.45
C MET A 164 -7.85 0.38 -6.04
N LEU A 165 -8.18 1.53 -5.48
CA LEU A 165 -7.63 2.83 -5.86
C LEU A 165 -6.97 3.48 -4.64
N SER A 166 -6.33 4.61 -4.91
CA SER A 166 -5.78 5.52 -3.92
C SER A 166 -6.71 6.71 -3.69
N PHE A 167 -6.63 7.33 -2.51
CA PHE A 167 -7.29 8.61 -2.26
C PHE A 167 -6.65 9.71 -3.10
N THR A 168 -7.45 10.63 -3.64
CA THR A 168 -6.92 11.77 -4.43
C THR A 168 -7.17 13.13 -3.80
N SER A 169 -7.98 13.19 -2.72
CA SER A 169 -8.38 14.43 -2.09
C SER A 169 -8.85 14.24 -0.65
N ASP A 170 -8.81 15.30 0.15
CA ASP A 170 -9.41 15.32 1.49
C ASP A 170 -10.92 15.03 1.44
N SER A 171 -11.60 15.43 0.36
CA SER A 171 -13.02 15.13 0.17
C SER A 171 -13.29 13.65 -0.03
N ASP A 172 -12.38 12.90 -0.68
CA ASP A 172 -12.51 11.45 -0.79
C ASP A 172 -12.32 10.77 0.56
N VAL A 173 -11.35 11.24 1.36
CA VAL A 173 -11.16 10.74 2.72
C VAL A 173 -12.38 11.01 3.60
N ALA A 174 -13.02 12.18 3.43
CA ALA A 174 -14.22 12.55 4.17
C ALA A 174 -15.43 11.64 3.88
N LYS A 175 -15.50 10.99 2.70
CA LYS A 175 -16.52 9.98 2.38
C LYS A 175 -16.40 8.73 3.25
N VAL A 176 -15.17 8.37 3.64
CA VAL A 176 -14.86 7.18 4.45
C VAL A 176 -14.87 7.53 5.94
N LYS A 177 -14.37 8.71 6.31
CA LYS A 177 -14.24 9.15 7.70
C LYS A 177 -14.67 10.60 7.85
N ALA A 178 -15.81 10.82 8.53
CA ALA A 178 -16.39 12.15 8.73
C ALA A 178 -15.45 13.18 9.40
N GLY A 179 -14.46 12.72 10.19
CA GLY A 179 -13.44 13.60 10.80
C GLY A 179 -12.29 13.99 9.86
N GLY A 180 -12.38 13.66 8.56
CA GLY A 180 -11.36 13.94 7.56
C GLY A 180 -10.06 13.16 7.77
N ILE A 181 -9.01 13.59 7.07
CA ILE A 181 -7.70 12.91 7.05
C ILE A 181 -7.08 12.75 8.44
N ASN A 182 -7.16 13.79 9.28
CA ASN A 182 -6.58 13.73 10.63
C ASN A 182 -7.23 12.64 11.50
N ALA A 183 -8.57 12.51 11.45
CA ALA A 183 -9.26 11.44 12.16
C ALA A 183 -9.08 10.06 11.51
N PHE A 184 -8.82 10.01 10.21
CA PHE A 184 -8.58 8.77 9.46
C PHE A 184 -7.21 8.18 9.80
N LEU A 185 -6.16 9.01 9.86
CA LEU A 185 -4.78 8.59 10.06
C LEU A 185 -4.37 8.48 11.54
N GLN A 186 -5.20 8.95 12.48
CA GLN A 186 -4.85 9.01 13.90
C GLN A 186 -4.36 7.67 14.48
N ASP A 187 -5.11 6.58 14.26
CA ASP A 187 -4.75 5.26 14.79
C ASP A 187 -3.43 4.75 14.21
N ARG A 188 -3.24 4.92 12.89
CA ARG A 188 -2.00 4.59 12.20
C ARG A 188 -0.83 5.38 12.76
N ASP A 189 -0.96 6.69 12.85
CA ASP A 189 0.08 7.60 13.35
C ASP A 189 0.50 7.23 14.77
N GLN A 190 -0.46 6.89 15.62
CA GLN A 190 -0.20 6.39 16.97
C GLN A 190 0.56 5.06 16.96
N ARG A 191 0.13 4.07 16.15
CA ARG A 191 0.78 2.75 16.09
C ARG A 191 2.21 2.80 15.57
N PHE A 192 2.48 3.66 14.60
CA PHE A 192 3.81 3.81 13.99
C PHE A 192 4.66 4.91 14.64
N GLY A 193 4.11 5.69 15.57
CA GLY A 193 4.84 6.79 16.21
C GLY A 193 5.21 7.92 15.26
N VAL A 194 4.41 8.16 14.23
CA VAL A 194 4.65 9.17 13.18
C VAL A 194 3.65 10.32 13.26
N SER A 195 3.87 11.36 12.47
CA SER A 195 2.92 12.46 12.26
C SER A 195 2.78 12.72 10.77
N SER A 196 1.61 12.43 10.23
CA SER A 196 1.29 12.62 8.81
C SER A 196 1.50 14.07 8.37
N GLU A 197 1.12 15.04 9.20
CA GLU A 197 1.38 16.47 8.94
C GLU A 197 2.88 16.80 8.84
N LYS A 198 3.72 16.21 9.71
CA LYS A 198 5.17 16.39 9.61
C LYS A 198 5.74 15.73 8.36
N LYS A 199 5.23 14.55 7.98
CA LYS A 199 5.63 13.85 6.75
C LYS A 199 5.24 14.68 5.52
N ALA A 200 4.02 15.22 5.47
CA ALA A 200 3.56 16.12 4.41
C ALA A 200 4.48 17.35 4.28
N LYS A 201 4.77 18.01 5.42
CA LYS A 201 5.67 19.16 5.47
C LYS A 201 7.08 18.85 4.96
N ALA A 202 7.63 17.69 5.34
CA ALA A 202 8.95 17.24 4.89
C ALA A 202 9.02 16.87 3.40
N ARG A 203 7.87 16.86 2.71
CA ARG A 203 7.72 16.52 1.29
C ARG A 203 7.24 17.70 0.46
N GLU A 204 7.14 18.91 1.03
CA GLU A 204 6.67 20.12 0.34
C GLU A 204 7.47 20.38 -0.95
N ASP A 205 8.78 20.13 -0.92
CA ASP A 205 9.72 20.33 -2.02
C ASP A 205 9.77 19.18 -3.03
N ILE A 206 8.97 18.13 -2.86
CA ILE A 206 8.75 17.13 -3.90
C ILE A 206 7.84 17.76 -4.97
N GLU A 207 8.37 17.89 -6.18
CA GLU A 207 7.63 18.36 -7.35
C GLU A 207 6.45 17.42 -7.65
N VAL A 208 5.29 18.00 -7.92
CA VAL A 208 4.10 17.24 -8.29
C VAL A 208 4.16 16.96 -9.79
N PRO A 209 4.23 15.70 -10.23
CA PRO A 209 4.30 15.36 -11.65
C PRO A 209 2.99 15.69 -12.36
N GLU A 210 3.07 15.92 -13.68
CA GLU A 210 1.88 16.01 -14.51
C GLU A 210 1.17 14.64 -14.54
N LYS A 211 -0.06 14.61 -14.04
CA LYS A 211 -0.89 13.41 -14.03
C LYS A 211 -1.61 13.25 -15.37
N HIS A 212 -1.53 12.07 -15.97
CA HIS A 212 -2.28 11.72 -17.16
C HIS A 212 -3.81 11.76 -16.88
N PRO A 213 -4.63 12.32 -17.78
CA PRO A 213 -6.06 12.56 -17.53
C PRO A 213 -6.91 11.29 -17.30
N ASP A 214 -6.50 10.15 -17.87
CA ASP A 214 -7.17 8.86 -17.66
C ASP A 214 -6.88 8.20 -16.29
N ALA A 215 -5.88 8.70 -15.54
CA ALA A 215 -5.55 8.15 -14.23
C ALA A 215 -6.59 8.56 -13.19
N ASP A 216 -6.82 7.71 -12.20
CA ASP A 216 -7.85 7.87 -11.16
C ASP A 216 -9.29 7.90 -11.70
N ALA A 217 -9.52 7.54 -12.97
CA ALA A 217 -10.83 7.64 -13.62
C ALA A 217 -11.94 6.86 -12.87
N MET A 218 -11.58 5.78 -12.18
CA MET A 218 -12.52 4.97 -11.41
C MET A 218 -12.88 5.55 -10.04
N LEU A 219 -12.19 6.61 -9.57
CA LEU A 219 -12.46 7.24 -8.28
C LEU A 219 -13.67 8.19 -8.33
N HIS A 220 -14.27 8.43 -9.50
CA HIS A 220 -15.50 9.23 -9.64
C HIS A 220 -16.46 8.63 -10.69
N ALA A 221 -16.31 7.34 -10.99
CA ALA A 221 -17.11 6.62 -11.98
C ALA A 221 -18.48 6.17 -11.43
#